data_AF-A0A959AN85-F1
#
_entry.id   AF-A0A959AN85-F1
#
_cell.length_a   1.000
_cell.length_b   1.000
_cell.length_c   1.000
_cell.angle_alpha   90.00
_cell.angle_beta   90.00
_cell.angle_gamma   90.00
#
_symmetry.space_group_name_H-M   'P 1'
#
loop_
_entity.id
_entity.type
_entity.pdbx_description
1 polymer ?
#
loop_
_entity_poly.entity_id
_entity_poly.type
_entity_poly.pdbx_seq_one_letter_code
_entity_poly.pdbx_strand_id
1 'polypeptide(L)'
;MKKSTLAIAVFCLYASILSSQTSNYFKPVAEGTISLRNGVMTRSYFPEKYQVFQLDYESAKNVLNAAPWEFTQAAREQKCLLSIPLADG
;
A
#
# COMPACT_ATOMS: atom_id res chain seq x y z
N MET A 1 -24.38 -19.69 25.70
CA MET A 1 -24.47 -18.59 24.72
C MET A 1 -23.53 -17.39 24.96
N LYS A 2 -22.63 -17.40 25.96
CA LYS A 2 -21.75 -16.22 26.26
C LYS A 2 -20.31 -16.34 25.74
N LYS A 3 -19.78 -17.57 25.62
CA LYS A 3 -18.37 -17.82 25.26
C LYS A 3 -18.09 -17.63 23.77
N SER A 4 -19.01 -18.07 22.90
CA SER A 4 -18.85 -17.96 21.43
C SER A 4 -18.94 -16.50 20.95
N THR A 5 -19.84 -15.71 21.52
CA THR A 5 -19.96 -14.27 21.19
C THR A 5 -18.71 -13.48 21.62
N LEU A 6 -18.13 -13.82 22.78
CA LEU A 6 -16.88 -13.22 23.24
C LEU A 6 -15.71 -13.55 22.30
N ALA A 7 -15.60 -14.82 21.86
CA ALA A 7 -14.55 -15.23 20.93
C ALA A 7 -14.64 -14.51 19.59
N ILE A 8 -15.86 -14.31 19.07
CA ILE A 8 -16.09 -13.56 17.83
C ILE A 8 -15.71 -12.07 18.01
N ALA A 9 -16.10 -11.45 19.12
CA ALA A 9 -15.75 -10.06 19.41
C ALA A 9 -14.23 -9.84 19.51
N VAL A 10 -13.53 -10.77 20.17
CA VAL A 10 -12.07 -10.77 20.25
C VAL A 10 -11.45 -10.92 18.85
N PHE A 11 -11.94 -11.87 18.06
CA PHE A 11 -11.47 -12.06 16.68
C PHE A 11 -11.66 -10.82 15.80
N CYS A 12 -12.80 -10.12 15.90
CA CYS A 12 -13.04 -8.87 15.17
C CYS A 12 -12.09 -7.73 15.58
N LEU A 13 -11.75 -7.64 16.87
CA LEU A 13 -10.78 -6.67 17.36
C LEU A 13 -9.38 -6.95 16.80
N TYR A 14 -8.95 -8.21 16.80
CA TYR A 14 -7.66 -8.61 16.20
C TYR A 14 -7.61 -8.35 14.69
N ALA A 15 -8.69 -8.66 13.96
CA ALA A 15 -8.76 -8.43 12.52
C ALA A 15 -8.67 -6.93 12.17
N SER A 16 -9.29 -6.07 12.98
CA SER A 16 -9.23 -4.60 12.79
C SER A 16 -7.80 -4.06 12.98
N ILE A 17 -7.08 -4.57 13.99
CA ILE A 17 -5.69 -4.18 14.25
C ILE A 17 -4.77 -4.65 13.11
N LEU A 18 -4.94 -5.89 12.63
CA LEU A 18 -4.17 -6.42 11.50
C LEU A 18 -4.38 -5.62 10.21
N SER A 19 -5.62 -5.18 9.95
CA SER A 19 -5.93 -4.36 8.76
C SER A 19 -5.30 -2.95 8.80
N SER A 20 -4.91 -2.46 9.98
CA SER A 20 -4.23 -1.16 10.14
C SER A 20 -2.71 -1.22 9.92
N GLN A 21 -2.13 -2.42 9.76
CA GLN A 21 -0.67 -2.57 9.69
C GLN A 21 -0.05 -2.04 8.40
N THR A 22 -0.86 -1.81 7.36
CA THR A 22 -0.38 -1.22 6.11
C THR A 22 -0.97 0.16 5.93
N SER A 23 -0.11 1.17 6.08
CA SER A 23 -0.43 2.55 5.73
C SER A 23 -0.80 2.62 4.25
N ASN A 24 -2.10 2.72 3.95
CA ASN A 24 -2.54 3.01 2.59
C ASN A 24 -2.33 4.51 2.33
N TYR A 25 -1.24 4.84 1.63
CA TYR A 25 -0.92 6.22 1.25
C TYR A 25 -1.76 6.72 0.07
N PHE A 26 -2.50 5.84 -0.62
CA PHE A 26 -3.32 6.18 -1.77
C PHE A 26 -4.78 6.30 -1.33
N LYS A 27 -5.30 7.53 -1.37
CA LYS A 27 -6.71 7.80 -1.05
C LYS A 27 -7.50 7.95 -2.35
N PRO A 28 -8.65 7.26 -2.51
CA PRO A 28 -9.48 7.45 -3.68
C PRO A 28 -9.97 8.91 -3.72
N VAL A 29 -9.96 9.51 -4.92
CA VAL A 29 -10.47 10.86 -5.15
C VAL A 29 -11.39 10.88 -6.36
N ALA A 30 -12.33 11.83 -6.36
CA ALA A 30 -13.27 11.97 -7.46
C ALA A 30 -12.54 12.42 -8.73
N GLU A 31 -12.87 11.82 -9.87
CA GLU A 31 -12.17 12.07 -11.14
C GLU A 31 -12.15 13.55 -11.55
N GLY A 32 -13.23 14.28 -11.28
CA GLY A 32 -13.34 15.71 -11.58
C GLY A 32 -12.45 16.64 -10.73
N THR A 33 -11.77 16.11 -9.72
CA THR A 33 -10.86 16.90 -8.86
C THR A 33 -9.44 16.98 -9.42
N ILE A 34 -9.08 16.13 -10.39
CA ILE A 34 -7.75 16.14 -11.00
C ILE A 34 -7.83 16.79 -12.39
N SER A 35 -7.13 17.91 -12.53
CA SER A 35 -6.87 18.48 -13.85
C SER A 35 -5.84 17.61 -14.57
N LEU A 36 -6.29 16.82 -15.55
CA LEU A 36 -5.40 16.11 -16.44
C LEU A 36 -4.58 17.13 -17.26
N ARG A 37 -3.32 16.80 -17.54
CA ARG A 37 -2.47 17.63 -18.42
C ARG A 37 -3.13 17.77 -19.78
N ASN A 38 -3.07 18.97 -20.36
CA ASN A 38 -3.60 19.25 -21.70
C ASN A 38 -3.08 18.21 -22.72
N GLY A 39 -4.00 17.60 -23.49
CA GLY A 39 -3.68 16.60 -24.52
C GLY A 39 -3.65 15.13 -24.05
N VAL A 40 -3.92 14.83 -22.78
CA VAL A 40 -4.05 13.42 -22.34
C VAL A 40 -5.29 12.75 -22.97
N MET A 41 -6.39 13.50 -23.12
CA MET A 41 -7.62 13.01 -23.76
C MET A 41 -7.52 12.92 -25.29
N THR A 42 -6.44 13.43 -25.90
CA THR A 42 -6.21 13.36 -27.36
C THR A 42 -5.36 12.16 -27.75
N ARG A 43 -4.99 11.29 -26.80
CA ARG A 43 -4.30 10.04 -27.09
C ARG A 43 -5.23 9.12 -27.87
N SER A 44 -4.67 8.39 -28.84
CA SER A 44 -5.40 7.38 -29.63
C SER A 44 -6.01 6.27 -28.79
N TYR A 45 -5.52 6.10 -27.56
CA TYR A 45 -6.03 5.16 -26.58
C TYR A 45 -6.11 5.83 -25.21
N PHE A 46 -7.29 5.81 -24.60
CA PHE A 46 -7.55 6.23 -23.23
C PHE A 46 -8.45 5.17 -22.56
N PRO A 47 -8.16 4.76 -21.30
CA PRO A 47 -8.93 3.69 -20.66
C PRO A 47 -10.37 4.12 -20.39
N GLU A 48 -11.33 3.26 -20.73
CA GLU A 48 -12.76 3.47 -20.44
C GLU A 48 -13.08 3.35 -18.94
N LYS A 49 -12.26 2.60 -18.20
CA LYS A 49 -12.40 2.36 -16.76
C LYS A 49 -11.08 2.62 -16.07
N TYR A 50 -11.08 3.58 -15.17
CA TYR A 50 -9.94 3.89 -14.31
C TYR A 50 -10.46 4.39 -12.95
N GLN A 51 -9.56 4.44 -11.98
CA GLN A 51 -9.82 5.03 -10.66
C GLN A 51 -8.71 6.02 -10.37
N VAL A 52 -9.07 7.12 -9.72
CA VAL A 52 -8.12 8.17 -9.39
C VAL A 52 -7.79 8.09 -7.91
N PHE A 53 -6.50 8.09 -7.61
CA PHE A 53 -5.98 8.09 -6.27
C PHE A 53 -5.07 9.29 -6.07
N GLN A 54 -5.14 9.88 -4.89
CA GLN A 54 -4.21 10.89 -4.42
C GLN A 54 -3.23 10.26 -3.45
N LEU A 55 -1.94 10.49 -3.68
CA LEU A 55 -0.88 10.12 -2.76
C LEU A 55 -0.83 11.11 -1.60
N ASP A 56 -0.94 10.60 -0.37
CA ASP A 56 -0.60 11.33 0.85
C ASP A 56 0.92 11.42 0.98
N TYR A 57 1.49 12.36 0.22
CA TYR A 57 2.93 12.48 0.01
C TYR A 57 3.69 12.75 1.31
N GLU A 58 3.18 13.64 2.16
CA GLU A 58 3.83 14.00 3.43
C GLU A 58 3.88 12.79 4.37
N SER A 59 2.80 12.03 4.47
CA SER A 59 2.76 10.81 5.28
C SER A 59 3.76 9.77 4.77
N ALA A 60 3.81 9.54 3.45
CA ALA A 60 4.75 8.61 2.84
C ALA A 60 6.21 9.04 3.06
N LYS A 61 6.49 10.34 2.88
CA LYS A 61 7.83 10.92 3.07
C LYS A 61 8.29 10.79 4.52
N ASN A 62 7.42 11.03 5.50
CA ASN A 62 7.77 10.89 6.91
C ASN A 62 8.17 9.46 7.27
N VAL A 63 7.44 8.47 6.74
CA VAL A 63 7.79 7.05 6.96
C VAL A 63 9.10 6.70 6.30
N LEU A 64 9.33 7.16 5.06
CA LEU A 64 10.59 6.92 4.35
C LEU A 64 11.79 7.57 5.06
N ASN A 65 11.62 8.76 5.63
CA ASN A 65 12.67 9.42 6.40
C ASN A 65 13.02 8.69 7.70
N ALA A 66 12.03 8.02 8.32
CA ALA A 66 12.23 7.21 9.52
C ALA A 66 12.70 5.78 9.21
N ALA A 67 12.70 5.38 7.93
CA ALA A 67 13.12 4.05 7.53
C ALA A 67 14.63 3.87 7.78
N PRO A 68 15.05 2.69 8.26
CA PRO A 68 16.46 2.40 8.44
C PRO A 68 17.20 2.46 7.11
N TRP A 69 18.43 2.99 7.14
CA TRP A 69 19.28 3.04 5.96
C TRP A 69 19.56 1.63 5.45
N GLU A 70 19.50 1.44 4.13
CA GLU A 70 19.62 0.14 3.44
C GLU A 70 20.94 -0.61 3.75
N PHE A 71 21.97 0.09 4.24
CA PHE A 71 23.31 -0.46 4.47
C PHE A 71 23.73 -0.51 5.94
N THR A 72 22.78 -0.50 6.88
CA THR A 72 23.09 -0.71 8.31
C THR A 72 23.45 -2.16 8.60
N GLN A 73 24.17 -2.40 9.71
CA GLN A 73 24.46 -3.76 10.16
C GLN A 73 23.17 -4.56 10.43
N ALA A 74 22.15 -3.93 11.03
CA ALA A 74 20.85 -4.55 11.25
C ALA A 74 20.14 -4.98 9.95
N ALA A 75 20.22 -4.19 8.87
CA ALA A 75 19.70 -4.57 7.56
C ALA A 75 20.45 -5.77 6.94
N ARG A 76 21.75 -5.90 7.22
CA ARG A 76 22.56 -7.07 6.80
C ARG A 76 22.23 -8.33 7.60
N GLU A 77 21.71 -8.19 8.81
CA GLU A 77 21.29 -9.31 9.66
C GLU A 77 19.89 -9.81 9.28
N GLN A 78 19.01 -8.94 8.76
CA GLN A 78 17.66 -9.29 8.29
C GLN A 78 17.57 -9.41 6.76
N LYS A 79 18.31 -10.34 6.16
CA LYS A 79 18.28 -10.57 4.71
C LYS A 79 17.06 -11.41 4.32
N CYS A 80 16.25 -10.90 3.40
CA CYS A 80 15.28 -11.72 2.66
C CYS A 80 16.03 -12.48 1.56
N LEU A 81 16.09 -13.81 1.68
CA LEU A 81 16.71 -14.65 0.65
C LEU A 81 15.66 -14.95 -0.43
N LEU A 82 15.87 -14.36 -1.61
CA LEU A 82 15.03 -14.60 -2.78
C LEU A 82 15.69 -15.68 -3.64
N SER A 83 14.98 -16.79 -3.85
CA SER A 83 15.33 -17.76 -4.90
C SER A 83 14.54 -17.40 -6.14
N ILE A 84 15.22 -16.85 -7.15
CA ILE A 84 14.61 -16.54 -8.43
C ILE A 84 15.01 -17.67 -9.38
N PRO A 85 14.06 -18.50 -9.85
CA PRO A 85 14.37 -19.52 -10.83
C PRO A 85 14.84 -18.82 -12.11
N LEU A 86 16.04 -19.17 -12.56
CA LEU A 86 16.49 -18.82 -13.90
C LEU A 86 15.78 -19.75 -14.89
N ALA A 87 15.68 -19.31 -16.15
CA ALA A 87 14.90 -20.00 -17.18
C ALA A 87 15.29 -21.47 -17.43
N ASP A 88 16.43 -21.93 -16.89
CA ASP A 88 16.96 -23.29 -17.07
C ASP A 88 16.97 -24.16 -15.79
N GLY A 89 16.41 -23.70 -14.67
CA GLY A 89 16.30 -24.48 -13.42
C GLY A 89 17.41 -24.22 -12.40
#